data_AF-A0AAW9BQ69-F1
#
_entry.id   AF-A0AAW9BQ69-F1
#
_cell.length_a   1.000
_cell.length_b   1.000
_cell.length_c   1.000
_cell.angle_alpha   90.00
_cell.angle_beta   90.00
_cell.angle_gamma   90.00
#
_symmetry.space_group_name_H-M   'P 1'
#
loop_
_entity.id
_entity.type
_entity.pdbx_description
1 polymer ?
#
loop_
_entity_poly.entity_id
_entity_poly.type
_entity_poly.pdbx_seq_one_letter_code
_entity_poly.pdbx_strand_id
1 'polypeptide(L)'
;GGFAKALRTIPVILDICKDIEELAPNAWMLNFTNPAGLVSEAVSKHTKVKSIGLCNVPVSMEMMIAEMMDCEPKELQLEFAGLNHLVWVHKAWLKGEDITQTVLEKVGDGANFSMKNIWEEPWDPAFLKALGAIPCPYHRYFYQTDAMLAEEKQSADEKGTRAEQVMETENALFKLYQDPNLDHKPKELEE
;
A
#
# COMPACT_ATOMS: atom_id res chain seq x y z
N GLY A 1 -14.83 4.99 0.72
CA GLY A 1 -14.25 4.82 2.07
C GLY A 1 -13.23 5.87 2.48
N GLY A 2 -12.18 6.09 1.67
CA GLY A 2 -11.01 6.92 2.06
C GLY A 2 -11.31 8.34 2.54
N PHE A 3 -12.20 9.07 1.85
CA PHE A 3 -12.62 10.42 2.25
C PHE A 3 -13.21 10.44 3.67
N ALA A 4 -14.17 9.56 3.96
CA ALA A 4 -14.78 9.48 5.29
C ALA A 4 -13.78 9.06 6.38
N LYS A 5 -12.77 8.24 6.04
CA LYS A 5 -11.68 7.90 6.96
C LYS A 5 -10.82 9.14 7.26
N ALA A 6 -10.45 9.91 6.23
CA ALA A 6 -9.67 11.14 6.37
C ALA A 6 -10.36 12.15 7.31
N LEU A 7 -11.68 12.33 7.17
CA LEU A 7 -12.47 13.23 8.02
C LEU A 7 -12.39 12.87 9.52
N ARG A 8 -12.25 11.59 9.85
CA ARG A 8 -12.10 11.14 11.25
C ARG A 8 -10.65 11.19 11.73
N THR A 9 -9.69 10.97 10.83
CA THR A 9 -8.27 10.85 11.16
C THR A 9 -7.57 12.19 11.26
N ILE A 10 -7.79 13.10 10.31
CA ILE A 10 -7.04 14.36 10.22
C ILE A 10 -7.16 15.20 11.50
N PRO A 11 -8.35 15.40 12.11
CA PRO A 11 -8.45 16.18 13.35
C PRO A 11 -7.56 15.63 14.48
N VAL A 12 -7.57 14.31 14.68
CA VAL A 12 -6.77 13.64 15.72
C VAL A 12 -5.28 13.75 15.44
N ILE A 13 -4.85 13.64 14.17
CA ILE A 13 -3.44 13.82 13.81
C ILE A 13 -3.00 15.26 14.07
N LEU A 14 -3.85 16.26 13.79
CA LEU A 14 -3.52 17.66 14.07
C LEU A 14 -3.42 17.94 15.58
N ASP A 15 -4.24 17.28 16.40
CA ASP A 15 -4.10 17.34 17.87
C ASP A 15 -2.75 16.75 18.32
N ILE A 16 -2.35 15.60 17.78
CA ILE A 16 -1.01 15.01 18.04
C ILE A 16 0.10 15.95 17.58
N CYS A 17 -0.05 16.60 16.41
CA CYS A 17 0.94 17.56 15.93
C CYS A 17 1.08 18.76 16.87
N LYS A 18 -0.03 19.24 17.46
CA LYS A 18 0.01 20.30 18.48
C LYS A 18 0.81 19.87 19.70
N ASP A 19 0.61 18.64 20.18
CA ASP A 19 1.38 18.08 21.30
C ASP A 19 2.87 17.96 20.95
N ILE A 20 3.21 17.56 19.73
CA ILE A 20 4.61 17.50 19.26
C ILE A 20 5.22 18.91 19.26
N GLU A 21 4.51 19.92 18.76
CA GLU A 21 5.00 21.30 18.74
C GLU A 21 5.25 21.87 20.14
N GLU A 22 4.44 21.48 21.13
CA GLU A 22 4.59 21.92 22.53
C GLU A 22 5.69 21.13 23.27
N LEU A 23 5.65 19.80 23.20
CA LEU A 23 6.43 18.93 24.07
C LEU A 23 7.75 18.49 23.45
N ALA A 24 7.81 18.39 22.12
CA ALA A 24 8.96 17.84 21.40
C ALA A 24 9.15 18.50 20.03
N PRO A 25 9.34 19.83 19.94
CA PRO A 25 9.31 20.59 18.67
C PRO A 25 10.36 20.16 17.64
N ASN A 26 11.36 19.38 18.05
CA ASN A 26 12.41 18.87 17.17
C ASN A 26 12.19 17.44 16.69
N ALA A 27 11.18 16.73 17.20
CA ALA A 27 10.90 15.36 16.85
C ALA A 27 10.43 15.22 15.38
N TRP A 28 10.61 14.01 14.86
CA TRP A 28 10.02 13.59 13.59
C TRP A 28 8.79 12.75 13.84
N MET A 29 7.72 13.04 13.12
CA MET A 29 6.53 12.19 13.08
C MET A 29 6.62 11.24 11.88
N LEU A 30 6.65 9.93 12.15
CA LEU A 30 6.57 8.90 11.12
C LEU A 30 5.11 8.40 11.06
N ASN A 31 4.38 8.78 10.01
CA ASN A 31 2.96 8.46 9.89
C ASN A 31 2.73 7.23 8.99
N PHE A 32 2.20 6.16 9.59
CA PHE A 32 1.64 4.99 8.89
C PHE A 32 0.11 5.04 8.79
N THR A 33 -0.54 6.00 9.45
CA THR A 33 -1.99 6.07 9.52
C THR A 33 -2.58 6.52 8.18
N ASN A 34 -3.40 5.64 7.61
CA ASN A 34 -4.10 5.91 6.35
C ASN A 34 -5.33 6.82 6.53
N PRO A 35 -5.71 7.62 5.50
CA PRO A 35 -5.08 7.73 4.19
C PRO A 35 -3.81 8.61 4.24
N ALA A 36 -2.65 8.00 4.09
CA ALA A 36 -1.38 8.60 4.50
C ALA A 36 -1.05 9.85 3.66
N GLY A 37 -1.38 9.85 2.37
CA GLY A 37 -1.19 11.02 1.51
C GLY A 37 -2.01 12.24 1.95
N LEU A 38 -3.30 12.06 2.25
CA LEU A 38 -4.17 13.15 2.72
C LEU A 38 -3.76 13.64 4.11
N VAL A 39 -3.33 12.72 4.99
CA VAL A 39 -2.81 13.06 6.32
C VAL A 39 -1.51 13.86 6.19
N SER A 40 -0.56 13.41 5.38
CA SER A 40 0.70 14.11 5.12
C SER A 40 0.47 15.50 4.52
N GLU A 41 -0.46 15.63 3.59
CA GLU A 41 -0.86 16.92 3.02
C GLU A 41 -1.40 17.87 4.11
N ALA A 42 -2.29 17.38 4.97
CA ALA A 42 -2.86 18.18 6.05
C ALA A 42 -1.79 18.63 7.06
N VAL A 43 -0.91 17.72 7.49
CA VAL A 43 0.19 18.05 8.40
C VAL A 43 1.14 19.06 7.77
N SER A 44 1.52 18.86 6.51
CA SER A 44 2.42 19.78 5.80
C SER A 44 1.83 21.18 5.61
N LYS A 45 0.51 21.30 5.46
CA LYS A 45 -0.16 22.60 5.25
C LYS A 45 -0.51 23.33 6.54
N HIS A 46 -0.74 22.61 7.62
CA HIS A 46 -1.37 23.17 8.82
C HIS A 46 -0.49 23.11 10.07
N THR A 47 0.73 22.58 9.98
CA THR A 47 1.65 22.43 11.13
C THR A 47 3.09 22.74 10.74
N LYS A 48 3.98 22.84 11.74
CA LYS A 48 5.43 22.94 11.56
C LYS A 48 6.15 21.62 11.87
N VAL A 49 5.41 20.55 12.14
CA VAL A 49 5.96 19.25 12.52
C VAL A 49 6.75 18.65 11.35
N LYS A 50 7.99 18.22 11.62
CA LYS A 50 8.80 17.45 10.68
C LYS A 50 8.14 16.09 10.53
N SER A 51 7.62 15.77 9.35
CA SER A 51 6.84 14.55 9.15
C SER A 51 7.24 13.79 7.90
N ILE A 52 7.12 12.47 7.96
CA ILE A 52 7.28 11.55 6.84
C ILE A 52 6.04 10.64 6.82
N GLY A 53 5.30 10.66 5.71
CA GLY A 53 4.24 9.69 5.43
C GLY A 53 4.84 8.45 4.81
N LEU A 54 4.52 7.28 5.35
CA LEU A 54 5.05 5.99 4.90
C LEU A 54 3.95 5.12 4.33
N CYS A 55 4.31 4.32 3.34
CA CYS A 55 3.44 3.36 2.68
C CYS A 55 4.25 2.11 2.33
N ASN A 56 3.64 0.94 2.46
CA ASN A 56 4.27 -0.33 2.10
C ASN A 56 4.22 -0.62 0.60
N VAL A 57 3.40 0.10 -0.19
CA VAL A 57 3.23 -0.13 -1.63
C VAL A 57 4.55 -0.14 -2.40
N PRO A 58 5.45 0.85 -2.27
CA PRO A 58 6.72 0.83 -3.00
C PRO A 58 7.58 -0.40 -2.67
N VAL A 59 7.70 -0.75 -1.39
CA VAL A 59 8.48 -1.92 -0.95
C VAL A 59 7.87 -3.22 -1.46
N SER A 60 6.53 -3.36 -1.42
CA SER A 60 5.86 -4.53 -1.97
C SER A 60 6.04 -4.64 -3.48
N MET A 61 6.01 -3.52 -4.21
CA MET A 61 6.29 -3.53 -5.65
C MET A 61 7.72 -3.92 -5.97
N GLU A 62 8.69 -3.45 -5.19
CA GLU A 62 10.09 -3.88 -5.30
C GLU A 62 10.23 -5.40 -5.11
N MET A 63 9.61 -5.95 -4.08
CA MET A 63 9.62 -7.40 -3.83
C MET A 63 8.94 -8.19 -4.97
N MET A 64 7.79 -7.73 -5.46
CA MET A 64 7.08 -8.38 -6.58
C MET A 64 7.90 -8.36 -7.87
N ILE A 65 8.57 -7.23 -8.17
CA ILE A 65 9.44 -7.12 -9.35
C ILE A 65 10.68 -8.01 -9.18
N ALA A 66 11.26 -8.04 -7.97
CA ALA A 66 12.43 -8.87 -7.69
C ALA A 66 12.12 -10.37 -7.89
N GLU A 67 11.00 -10.84 -7.34
CA GLU A 67 10.51 -12.21 -7.53
C GLU A 67 10.24 -12.51 -9.01
N MET A 68 9.56 -11.60 -9.72
CA MET A 68 9.24 -11.73 -11.14
C MET A 68 10.49 -11.80 -12.05
N MET A 69 11.58 -11.19 -11.61
CA MET A 69 12.85 -11.13 -12.32
C MET A 69 13.90 -12.12 -11.77
N ASP A 70 13.51 -12.96 -10.81
CA ASP A 70 14.41 -13.92 -10.13
C ASP A 70 15.71 -13.26 -9.64
N CYS A 71 15.57 -12.13 -8.94
CA CYS A 71 16.69 -11.34 -8.44
C CYS A 71 16.49 -10.88 -6.99
N GLU A 72 17.54 -10.34 -6.38
CA GLU A 72 17.45 -9.77 -5.04
C GLU A 72 16.93 -8.32 -5.10
N PRO A 73 16.06 -7.86 -4.18
CA PRO A 73 15.53 -6.49 -4.18
C PRO A 73 16.61 -5.40 -4.28
N LYS A 74 17.75 -5.59 -3.58
CA LYS A 74 18.90 -4.67 -3.59
C LYS A 74 19.57 -4.50 -4.97
N GLU A 75 19.29 -5.39 -5.92
CA GLU A 75 19.80 -5.32 -7.29
C GLU A 75 18.92 -4.45 -8.19
N LEU A 76 17.71 -4.11 -7.72
CA LEU A 76 16.79 -3.23 -8.39
C LEU A 76 16.99 -1.77 -7.98
N GLN A 77 16.73 -0.87 -8.93
CA GLN A 77 16.48 0.53 -8.66
C GLN A 77 15.18 0.91 -9.33
N LEU A 78 14.20 1.31 -8.53
CA LEU A 78 12.87 1.67 -9.01
C LEU A 78 12.64 3.15 -8.81
N GLU A 79 12.20 3.81 -9.87
CA GLU A 79 11.84 5.23 -9.83
C GLU A 79 10.33 5.36 -9.75
N PHE A 80 9.86 5.87 -8.61
CA PHE A 80 8.44 6.04 -8.32
C PHE A 80 8.02 7.49 -8.54
N ALA A 81 6.83 7.67 -9.12
CA ALA A 81 6.18 8.99 -9.21
C ALA A 81 4.68 8.83 -8.95
N GLY A 82 4.09 9.76 -8.19
CA GLY A 82 2.66 9.77 -7.90
C GLY A 82 2.35 10.17 -6.46
N LEU A 83 1.20 9.71 -5.98
CA LEU A 83 0.69 9.95 -4.62
C LEU A 83 0.63 8.63 -3.83
N ASN A 84 0.39 8.73 -2.53
CA ASN A 84 0.08 7.56 -1.72
C ASN A 84 -1.14 6.81 -2.30
N HIS A 85 -0.99 5.50 -2.53
CA HIS A 85 -1.98 4.63 -3.18
C HIS A 85 -2.37 5.03 -4.62
N LEU A 86 -1.57 5.89 -5.26
CA LEU A 86 -1.72 6.26 -6.67
C LEU A 86 -0.33 6.57 -7.23
N VAL A 87 0.54 5.56 -7.24
CA VAL A 87 1.95 5.67 -7.57
C VAL A 87 2.32 4.67 -8.67
N TRP A 88 3.14 5.12 -9.62
CA TRP A 88 3.66 4.28 -10.70
C TRP A 88 5.15 4.09 -10.51
N VAL A 89 5.65 2.91 -10.92
CA VAL A 89 7.07 2.76 -11.26
C VAL A 89 7.20 3.16 -12.74
N HIS A 90 7.89 4.27 -13.00
CA HIS A 90 8.08 4.76 -14.36
C HIS A 90 9.42 4.33 -14.97
N LYS A 91 10.37 3.93 -14.11
CA LYS A 91 11.60 3.25 -14.52
C LYS A 91 11.95 2.14 -13.54
N ALA A 92 12.34 0.99 -14.08
CA ALA A 92 12.91 -0.12 -13.34
C ALA A 92 14.27 -0.48 -13.93
N TRP A 93 15.30 -0.49 -13.08
CA TRP A 93 16.65 -0.85 -13.45
C TRP A 93 17.07 -2.10 -12.69
N LEU A 94 17.71 -3.04 -13.38
CA LEU A 94 18.34 -4.22 -12.76
C LEU A 94 19.82 -4.18 -13.07
N LYS A 95 20.67 -4.04 -12.04
CA LYS A 95 22.14 -3.98 -12.20
C LYS A 95 22.61 -2.93 -13.22
N GLY A 96 21.87 -1.82 -13.34
CA GLY A 96 22.17 -0.71 -14.26
C GLY A 96 21.56 -0.83 -15.66
N GLU A 97 20.82 -1.89 -15.96
CA GLU A 97 20.08 -2.05 -17.23
C GLU A 97 18.60 -1.68 -17.05
N ASP A 98 18.04 -0.89 -17.96
CA ASP A 98 16.62 -0.51 -17.95
C ASP A 98 15.77 -1.73 -18.37
N ILE A 99 15.02 -2.28 -17.41
CA ILE A 99 14.14 -3.44 -17.58
C ILE A 99 12.65 -3.05 -17.59
N THR A 100 12.33 -1.76 -17.71
CA THR A 100 10.95 -1.26 -17.58
C THR A 100 9.97 -1.97 -18.52
N GLN A 101 10.36 -2.16 -19.79
CA GLN A 101 9.51 -2.84 -20.78
C GLN A 101 9.36 -4.33 -20.47
N THR A 102 10.43 -5.00 -20.04
CA THR A 102 10.39 -6.41 -19.63
C THR A 102 9.42 -6.63 -18.46
N VAL A 103 9.39 -5.72 -17.49
CA VAL A 103 8.44 -5.79 -16.37
C VAL A 103 7.02 -5.57 -16.85
N LEU A 104 6.78 -4.56 -17.71
CA LEU A 104 5.44 -4.32 -18.27
C LEU A 104 4.91 -5.52 -19.07
N GLU A 105 5.75 -6.15 -19.88
CA GLU A 105 5.41 -7.36 -20.64
C GLU A 105 5.03 -8.51 -19.71
N LYS A 106 5.85 -8.80 -18.70
CA LYS A 106 5.56 -9.87 -17.72
C LYS A 106 4.28 -9.62 -16.92
N VAL A 107 4.02 -8.38 -16.49
CA VAL A 107 2.77 -8.02 -15.82
C VAL A 107 1.57 -8.20 -16.77
N GLY A 108 1.72 -7.84 -18.04
CA GLY A 108 0.71 -8.08 -19.08
C GLY A 108 0.46 -9.57 -19.34
N ASP A 109 1.49 -10.39 -19.29
CA ASP A 109 1.41 -11.86 -19.49
C ASP A 109 0.82 -12.61 -18.28
N GLY A 110 0.25 -11.89 -17.31
CA GLY A 110 -0.46 -12.47 -16.17
C GLY A 110 0.42 -12.83 -14.98
N ALA A 111 1.63 -12.26 -14.88
CA ALA A 111 2.41 -12.37 -13.65
C ALA A 111 1.64 -11.73 -12.48
N ASN A 112 1.64 -12.39 -11.33
CA ASN A 112 0.95 -11.86 -10.17
C ASN A 112 1.57 -10.54 -9.74
N PHE A 113 0.75 -9.49 -9.75
CA PHE A 113 1.14 -8.15 -9.38
C PHE A 113 0.05 -7.47 -8.54
N SER A 114 -0.26 -8.08 -7.41
CA SER A 114 -1.20 -7.54 -6.43
C SER A 114 -0.74 -7.75 -4.99
N MET A 115 -1.37 -7.01 -4.07
CA MET A 115 -1.25 -7.25 -2.64
C MET A 115 -2.33 -8.22 -2.19
N LYS A 116 -2.07 -9.00 -1.14
CA LYS A 116 -3.04 -9.97 -0.59
C LYS A 116 -4.43 -9.41 -0.31
N ASN A 117 -4.50 -8.13 0.05
CA ASN A 117 -5.75 -7.45 0.39
C ASN A 117 -6.41 -6.71 -0.80
N ILE A 118 -5.94 -6.91 -2.03
CA ILE A 118 -6.50 -6.31 -3.25
C ILE A 118 -6.73 -7.43 -4.24
N TRP A 119 -7.98 -7.60 -4.68
CA TRP A 119 -8.33 -8.58 -5.69
C TRP A 119 -7.43 -8.45 -6.93
N GLU A 120 -6.92 -9.59 -7.37
CA GLU A 120 -6.07 -9.63 -8.54
C GLU A 120 -6.94 -9.72 -9.80
N GLU A 121 -7.00 -8.60 -10.51
CA GLU A 121 -7.58 -8.53 -11.85
C GLU A 121 -6.44 -8.41 -12.88
N PRO A 122 -6.39 -9.28 -13.91
CA PRO A 122 -5.38 -9.23 -14.96
C PRO A 122 -5.38 -7.88 -15.69
N TRP A 123 -4.19 -7.36 -15.95
CA TRP A 123 -4.04 -6.14 -16.74
C TRP A 123 -4.14 -6.45 -18.24
N ASP A 124 -4.77 -5.57 -19.01
CA ASP A 124 -4.70 -5.62 -20.47
C ASP A 124 -3.26 -5.27 -20.92
N PRO A 125 -2.55 -6.16 -21.63
CA PRO A 125 -1.20 -5.90 -22.11
C PRO A 125 -1.11 -4.66 -23.02
N ALA A 126 -2.12 -4.42 -23.86
CA ALA A 126 -2.15 -3.27 -24.75
C ALA A 126 -2.30 -1.97 -23.95
N PHE A 127 -3.09 -1.99 -22.87
CA PHE A 127 -3.22 -0.88 -21.94
C PHE A 127 -1.89 -0.59 -21.23
N LEU A 128 -1.23 -1.59 -20.65
CA LEU A 128 0.06 -1.40 -19.96
C LEU A 128 1.13 -0.84 -20.90
N LYS A 129 1.18 -1.36 -22.13
CA LYS A 129 2.10 -0.87 -23.16
C LYS A 129 1.83 0.59 -23.54
N ALA A 130 0.56 0.98 -23.65
CA ALA A 130 0.18 2.36 -23.93
C ALA A 130 0.45 3.30 -22.74
N LEU A 131 0.26 2.82 -21.51
CA LEU A 131 0.52 3.56 -20.28
C LEU A 131 2.02 3.82 -20.09
N GLY A 132 2.87 2.83 -20.41
CA GLY A 132 4.34 2.96 -20.36
C GLY A 132 4.92 3.08 -18.95
N ALA A 133 4.12 2.78 -17.91
CA ALA A 133 4.54 2.79 -16.52
C ALA A 133 3.79 1.70 -15.75
N ILE A 134 4.44 1.08 -14.77
CA ILE A 134 3.89 -0.05 -14.02
C ILE A 134 2.98 0.51 -12.92
N PRO A 135 1.65 0.28 -12.99
CA PRO A 135 0.72 0.80 -11.99
C PRO A 135 0.86 0.03 -10.67
N CYS A 136 0.77 0.72 -9.53
CA CYS A 136 0.60 0.01 -8.26
C CYS A 136 -0.77 -0.68 -8.16
N PRO A 137 -0.94 -1.69 -7.28
CA PRO A 137 -2.19 -2.43 -7.14
C PRO A 137 -3.44 -1.58 -6.86
N TYR A 138 -3.32 -0.41 -6.23
CA TYR A 138 -4.47 0.47 -6.00
C TYR A 138 -5.02 1.13 -7.27
N HIS A 139 -4.30 1.12 -8.40
CA HIS A 139 -4.83 1.58 -9.68
C HIS A 139 -6.03 0.78 -10.16
N ARG A 140 -6.20 -0.46 -9.70
CA ARG A 140 -7.35 -1.30 -10.07
C ARG A 140 -8.69 -0.64 -9.70
N TYR A 141 -8.74 0.09 -8.59
CA TYR A 141 -9.94 0.84 -8.21
C TYR A 141 -10.29 1.98 -9.18
N PHE A 142 -9.35 2.42 -10.02
CA PHE A 142 -9.54 3.50 -11.00
C PHE A 142 -9.67 2.98 -12.44
N TYR A 143 -8.87 1.99 -12.81
CA TYR A 143 -8.79 1.46 -14.19
C TYR A 143 -9.61 0.18 -14.40
N GLN A 144 -9.95 -0.53 -13.33
CA GLN A 144 -10.69 -1.80 -13.33
C GLN A 144 -11.85 -1.75 -12.31
N THR A 145 -12.49 -0.58 -12.20
CA THR A 145 -13.47 -0.27 -11.14
C THR A 145 -14.62 -1.28 -11.09
N ASP A 146 -15.13 -1.71 -12.24
CA ASP A 146 -16.26 -2.66 -12.28
C ASP A 146 -15.89 -4.03 -11.69
N ALA A 147 -14.68 -4.51 -11.97
CA ALA A 147 -14.17 -5.77 -11.42
C ALA A 147 -13.97 -5.67 -9.90
N MET A 148 -13.36 -4.57 -9.42
CA MET A 148 -13.18 -4.35 -7.98
C MET A 148 -14.53 -4.27 -7.26
N LEU A 149 -15.50 -3.53 -7.81
CA LEU A 149 -16.82 -3.40 -7.21
C LEU A 149 -17.60 -4.73 -7.19
N ALA A 150 -17.46 -5.55 -8.23
CA ALA A 150 -18.07 -6.87 -8.28
C ALA A 150 -17.50 -7.78 -7.19
N GLU A 151 -16.17 -7.81 -7.04
CA GLU A 151 -15.52 -8.58 -5.97
C GLU A 151 -15.92 -8.08 -4.58
N GLU A 152 -15.89 -6.77 -4.33
CA GLU A 152 -16.26 -6.20 -3.02
C GLU A 152 -17.69 -6.57 -2.61
N LYS A 153 -18.63 -6.58 -3.56
CA LYS A 153 -20.02 -7.00 -3.31
C LYS A 153 -20.12 -8.49 -3.01
N GLN A 154 -19.46 -9.33 -3.81
CA GLN A 154 -19.45 -10.76 -3.58
C GLN A 154 -18.82 -11.11 -2.22
N SER A 155 -17.69 -10.48 -1.90
CA SER A 155 -16.98 -10.64 -0.63
C SER A 155 -17.87 -10.25 0.55
N ALA A 156 -18.57 -9.12 0.45
CA ALA A 156 -19.52 -8.68 1.46
C ALA A 156 -20.67 -9.67 1.70
N ASP A 157 -21.20 -10.29 0.64
CA ASP A 157 -22.30 -11.25 0.74
C ASP A 157 -21.84 -12.63 1.27
N GLU A 158 -20.63 -13.08 0.93
CA GLU A 158 -20.15 -14.44 1.24
C GLU A 158 -19.29 -14.52 2.51
N LYS A 159 -18.39 -13.56 2.71
CA LYS A 159 -17.32 -13.59 3.73
C LYS A 159 -17.33 -12.36 4.64
N GLY A 160 -18.22 -11.41 4.39
CA GLY A 160 -18.18 -10.08 4.97
C GLY A 160 -17.14 -9.18 4.32
N THR A 161 -17.24 -7.89 4.59
CA THR A 161 -16.30 -6.87 4.13
C THR A 161 -14.90 -7.13 4.68
N ARG A 162 -13.89 -6.51 4.08
CA ARG A 162 -12.50 -6.64 4.59
C ARG A 162 -12.36 -6.21 6.05
N ALA A 163 -13.16 -5.24 6.51
CA ALA A 163 -13.13 -4.83 7.91
C ALA A 163 -13.62 -5.94 8.85
N GLU A 164 -14.70 -6.64 8.49
CA GLU A 164 -15.24 -7.76 9.27
C GLU A 164 -14.26 -8.93 9.32
N GLN A 165 -13.66 -9.29 8.18
CA GLN A 165 -12.61 -10.30 8.12
C GLN A 165 -11.41 -9.95 9.02
N VAL A 166 -10.95 -8.69 8.99
CA VAL A 166 -9.84 -8.23 9.84
C VAL A 166 -10.22 -8.24 11.32
N MET A 167 -11.47 -7.91 11.67
CA MET A 167 -11.94 -8.01 13.06
C MET A 167 -11.86 -9.45 13.59
N GLU A 168 -12.15 -10.45 12.76
CA GLU A 168 -11.99 -11.85 13.13
C GLU A 168 -10.52 -12.22 13.36
N THR A 169 -9.63 -11.83 12.45
CA THR A 169 -8.18 -12.04 12.58
C THR A 169 -7.62 -11.34 13.83
N GLU A 170 -7.99 -10.07 14.08
CA GLU A 170 -7.57 -9.33 15.27
C GLU A 170 -8.05 -10.00 16.55
N ASN A 171 -9.30 -10.48 16.59
CA ASN A 171 -9.82 -11.21 17.76
C ASN A 171 -9.04 -12.51 18.05
N ALA A 172 -8.60 -13.22 17.01
CA ALA A 172 -7.75 -14.39 17.16
C ALA A 172 -6.36 -14.00 17.69
N LEU A 173 -5.74 -12.97 17.09
CA LEU A 173 -4.44 -12.45 17.52
C LEU A 173 -4.46 -11.95 18.96
N PHE A 174 -5.48 -11.21 19.38
CA PHE A 174 -5.59 -10.72 20.76
C PHE A 174 -5.70 -11.86 21.78
N LYS A 175 -6.27 -13.02 21.42
CA LYS A 175 -6.27 -14.20 22.30
C LYS A 175 -4.88 -14.82 22.40
N LEU A 176 -4.16 -14.91 21.28
CA LEU A 176 -2.78 -15.41 21.29
C LEU A 176 -1.85 -14.52 22.12
N TYR A 177 -2.00 -13.19 21.99
CA TYR A 177 -1.20 -12.21 22.73
C TYR A 177 -1.53 -12.13 24.23
N GLN A 178 -2.48 -12.92 24.74
CA GLN A 178 -2.64 -13.09 26.19
C GLN A 178 -1.54 -13.97 26.80
N ASP A 179 -0.85 -14.79 25.99
CA ASP A 179 0.31 -15.56 26.46
C ASP A 179 1.57 -14.67 26.45
N PRO A 180 2.12 -14.31 27.62
CA PRO A 180 3.33 -13.49 27.70
C PRO A 180 4.59 -14.21 27.21
N ASN A 181 4.52 -15.53 26.96
CA ASN A 181 5.65 -16.33 26.46
C ASN A 181 5.66 -16.46 24.93
N LEU A 182 4.67 -15.90 24.23
CA LEU A 182 4.64 -15.94 22.78
C LEU A 182 5.81 -15.10 22.21
N ASP A 183 6.74 -15.78 21.54
CA ASP A 183 8.00 -15.22 21.05
C ASP A 183 8.22 -15.39 19.53
N HIS A 184 7.24 -15.94 18.82
CA HIS A 184 7.25 -16.15 17.38
C HIS A 184 6.07 -15.44 16.71
N LYS A 185 6.19 -15.23 15.40
CA LYS A 185 5.14 -14.60 14.59
C LYS A 185 3.93 -15.54 14.48
N PRO A 186 2.71 -15.11 14.89
CA PRO A 186 1.48 -15.87 14.65
C PRO A 186 1.23 -16.11 13.17
N LYS A 187 0.68 -17.28 12.83
CA LYS A 187 0.34 -17.64 11.45
C LYS A 187 -0.79 -16.77 10.90
N GLU A 188 -1.66 -16.29 11.78
CA GLU A 188 -2.76 -15.39 11.50
C GLU A 188 -2.29 -14.03 10.94
N LEU A 189 -1.01 -13.66 11.11
CA LEU A 189 -0.40 -12.48 10.46
C LEU A 189 0.12 -12.77 9.05
N GLU A 190 0.08 -14.02 8.61
CA GLU A 190 0.50 -14.44 7.26
C GLU A 190 -0.67 -14.60 6.30
N GLU A 191 -1.90 -14.55 6.81
CA GLU A 191 -3.16 -14.62 6.05
C GLU A 191 -3.62 -13.22 5.59
#